data_AF-U2QZL4-F1
#
_entry.id   AF-U2QZL4-F1
#
_cell.length_a   1.000
_cell.length_b   1.000
_cell.length_c   1.000
_cell.angle_alpha   90.00
_cell.angle_beta   90.00
_cell.angle_gamma   90.00
#
_symmetry.space_group_name_H-M   'P 1'
#
loop_
_entity.id
_entity.type
_entity.pdbx_description
1 polymer ?
#
loop_
_entity_poly.entity_id
_entity_poly.type
_entity_poly.pdbx_seq_one_letter_code
_entity_poly.pdbx_strand_id
1 'polypeptide(L)'
;MLTIIRKFRNKIAHNHKFLTYKVPLKYALSQKNLIKINPYQLMRKRDLNKKKTIGQNDIFSFILSLSIIVNNHMLNHNMLSEILLLFQSESNILYKKIDVSKLYIKFSNLPEDFLERISKIDFWSLIQNQIRK
;
A
#
# COMPACT_ATOMS: atom_id res chain seq x y z
N MET A 1 2.05 -9.13 10.70
CA MET A 1 2.51 -7.87 10.06
C MET A 1 4.03 -7.76 10.03
N LEU A 2 4.73 -7.85 11.17
CA LEU A 2 6.21 -7.83 11.20
C LEU A 2 6.87 -8.85 10.24
N THR A 3 6.34 -10.07 10.15
CA THR A 3 6.85 -11.09 9.21
C THR A 3 6.68 -10.69 7.75
N ILE A 4 5.56 -10.04 7.38
CA ILE A 4 5.34 -9.50 6.03
C ILE A 4 6.43 -8.46 5.73
N ILE A 5 6.63 -7.49 6.64
CA ILE A 5 7.65 -6.44 6.50
C ILE A 5 9.04 -7.05 6.33
N ARG A 6 9.43 -7.98 7.20
CA ARG A 6 10.75 -8.61 7.13
C ARG A 6 10.96 -9.35 5.80
N LYS A 7 9.94 -10.06 5.31
CA LYS A 7 10.03 -10.81 4.04
C LYS A 7 10.13 -9.88 2.84
N PHE A 8 9.34 -8.81 2.79
CA PHE A 8 9.45 -7.79 1.74
C PHE A 8 10.79 -7.06 1.80
N ARG A 9 11.25 -6.63 2.98
CA ARG A 9 12.58 -6.00 3.16
C ARG A 9 13.71 -6.89 2.65
N ASN A 10 13.69 -8.18 2.99
CA ASN A 10 14.67 -9.12 2.47
C ASN A 10 14.57 -9.26 0.94
N LYS A 11 13.36 -9.31 0.39
CA LYS A 11 13.16 -9.43 -1.06
C LYS A 11 13.68 -8.20 -1.82
N ILE A 12 13.45 -7.01 -1.29
CA ILE A 12 13.94 -5.72 -1.82
C ILE A 12 15.46 -5.67 -1.75
N ALA A 13 16.07 -6.03 -0.60
CA ALA A 13 17.52 -6.01 -0.42
C ALA A 13 18.28 -6.92 -1.39
N HIS A 14 17.66 -8.03 -1.81
CA HIS A 14 18.25 -8.92 -2.81
C HIS A 14 17.86 -8.57 -4.25
N ASN A 15 17.27 -7.39 -4.50
CA ASN A 15 16.90 -6.86 -5.82
C ASN A 15 16.07 -7.79 -6.72
N HIS A 16 15.27 -8.68 -6.12
CA HIS A 16 14.38 -9.56 -6.88
C HIS A 16 13.08 -8.85 -7.26
N LYS A 17 12.31 -9.41 -8.20
CA LYS A 17 10.95 -9.01 -8.64
C LYS A 17 9.98 -8.75 -7.46
N PHE A 18 10.14 -7.62 -6.76
CA PHE A 18 9.44 -7.33 -5.51
C PHE A 18 7.99 -6.92 -5.76
N LEU A 19 7.73 -6.26 -6.89
CA LEU A 19 6.39 -5.81 -7.30
C LEU A 19 5.40 -6.97 -7.36
N THR A 20 5.81 -8.09 -7.95
CA THR A 20 4.98 -9.29 -8.09
C THR A 20 5.19 -10.29 -6.95
N TYR A 21 5.99 -9.95 -5.94
CA TYR A 21 6.31 -10.86 -4.85
C TYR A 21 5.10 -11.07 -3.96
N LYS A 22 4.87 -12.33 -3.58
CA LYS A 22 3.90 -12.73 -2.57
C LYS A 22 4.61 -13.49 -1.46
N VAL A 23 4.34 -13.11 -0.22
CA VAL A 23 4.82 -13.84 0.96
C VAL A 23 4.13 -15.20 1.03
N PRO A 24 4.79 -16.28 1.49
CA PRO A 24 4.14 -17.58 1.66
C PRO A 24 2.84 -17.49 2.46
N LEU A 25 1.81 -18.23 2.02
CA LEU A 25 0.45 -18.15 2.57
C LEU A 25 0.37 -18.40 4.08
N LYS A 26 1.28 -19.19 4.64
CA LYS A 26 1.38 -19.40 6.10
C LYS A 26 1.64 -18.12 6.91
N TYR A 27 2.08 -17.04 6.26
CA TYR A 27 2.28 -15.73 6.87
C TYR A 27 1.28 -14.69 6.35
N ALA A 28 0.29 -15.08 5.55
CA ALA A 28 -0.72 -14.19 5.01
C ALA A 28 -1.53 -13.55 6.14
N LEU A 29 -1.88 -12.29 5.93
CA LEU A 29 -2.73 -11.53 6.84
C LEU A 29 -4.19 -11.88 6.60
N SER A 30 -4.96 -11.94 7.69
CA SER A 30 -6.41 -12.01 7.61
C SER A 30 -6.96 -10.67 7.12
N GLN A 31 -7.50 -10.65 5.91
CA GLN A 31 -8.23 -9.52 5.33
C GLN A 31 -9.35 -8.99 6.25
N LYS A 32 -10.04 -9.88 6.96
CA LYS A 32 -11.09 -9.50 7.92
C LYS A 32 -10.55 -8.76 9.13
N ASN A 33 -9.33 -9.08 9.57
CA ASN A 33 -8.70 -8.38 10.68
C ASN A 33 -8.09 -7.06 10.19
N LEU A 34 -7.46 -7.07 9.01
CA LEU A 34 -6.88 -5.89 8.38
C LEU A 34 -7.89 -4.77 8.18
N ILE A 35 -9.11 -5.08 7.71
CA ILE A 35 -10.12 -4.05 7.48
C ILE A 35 -10.55 -3.34 8.77
N LYS A 36 -10.41 -3.98 9.95
CA LYS A 36 -10.78 -3.40 11.25
C LYS A 36 -9.74 -2.39 11.75
N ILE A 37 -8.46 -2.66 11.49
CA ILE A 37 -7.32 -1.82 11.92
C ILE A 37 -6.76 -0.98 10.76
N ASN A 38 -7.56 -0.86 9.71
CA ASN A 38 -7.21 -0.32 8.41
C ASN A 38 -6.77 1.16 8.49
N PRO A 39 -5.48 1.45 8.30
CA PRO A 39 -4.97 2.81 8.40
C PRO A 39 -5.57 3.66 7.27
N TYR A 40 -6.04 4.86 7.60
CA TYR A 40 -6.55 5.86 6.64
C TYR A 40 -7.63 5.36 5.67
N GLN A 41 -8.35 4.30 6.04
CA GLN A 41 -9.34 3.66 5.17
C GLN A 41 -8.78 3.17 3.83
N LEU A 42 -7.47 2.85 3.77
CA LEU A 42 -6.79 2.43 2.54
C LEU A 42 -7.37 1.15 1.95
N MET A 43 -7.86 0.21 2.77
CA MET A 43 -8.56 -1.00 2.36
C MET A 43 -10.09 -0.81 2.40
N ARG A 44 -10.81 -1.20 1.36
CA ARG A 44 -12.28 -1.09 1.27
C ARG A 44 -12.93 -2.46 1.33
N LYS A 45 -14.21 -2.52 1.70
CA LYS A 45 -14.99 -3.78 1.72
C LYS A 45 -14.96 -4.51 0.37
N ARG A 46 -14.96 -3.77 -0.74
CA ARG A 46 -14.89 -4.34 -2.10
C ARG A 46 -13.57 -5.05 -2.42
N ASP A 47 -12.51 -4.79 -1.65
CA ASP A 47 -11.24 -5.50 -1.79
C ASP A 47 -11.27 -6.87 -1.07
N LEU A 48 -12.24 -7.08 -0.17
CA LEU A 48 -12.51 -8.36 0.49
C LEU A 48 -13.20 -9.31 -0.49
N ASN A 49 -12.43 -9.91 -1.39
CA ASN A 49 -12.97 -10.90 -2.33
C ASN A 49 -12.29 -12.25 -2.11
N LYS A 50 -13.06 -13.32 -1.89
CA LYS A 50 -12.53 -14.69 -1.75
C LYS A 50 -11.69 -15.13 -2.95
N LYS A 51 -11.94 -14.56 -4.14
CA LYS A 51 -11.19 -14.81 -5.38
C LYS A 51 -9.98 -13.89 -5.57
N LYS A 52 -9.87 -12.77 -4.83
CA LYS A 52 -8.73 -11.82 -4.94
C LYS A 52 -7.89 -11.82 -3.67
N THR A 53 -6.58 -11.98 -3.80
CA THR A 53 -5.64 -12.01 -2.67
C THR A 53 -5.17 -10.62 -2.20
N ILE A 54 -5.86 -9.54 -2.61
CA ILE A 54 -5.45 -8.15 -2.36
C ILE A 54 -5.27 -7.91 -0.86
N GLY A 55 -4.08 -7.49 -0.45
CA GLY A 55 -3.78 -7.16 0.95
C GLY A 55 -3.57 -8.38 1.85
N GLN A 56 -3.59 -9.61 1.33
CA GLN A 56 -3.32 -10.81 2.13
C GLN A 56 -1.82 -11.05 2.31
N ASN A 57 -1.06 -11.06 1.21
CA ASN A 57 0.36 -11.43 1.22
C ASN A 57 1.20 -10.73 0.14
N ASP A 58 0.65 -9.68 -0.47
CA ASP A 58 1.23 -8.90 -1.54
C ASP A 58 1.82 -7.58 -1.02
N ILE A 59 2.29 -6.72 -1.93
CA ILE A 59 2.85 -5.42 -1.57
C ILE A 59 1.81 -4.50 -0.91
N PHE A 60 0.51 -4.66 -1.22
CA PHE A 60 -0.53 -3.92 -0.49
C PHE A 60 -0.55 -4.32 0.99
N SER A 61 -0.45 -5.62 1.29
CA SER A 61 -0.32 -6.11 2.67
C SER A 61 0.92 -5.56 3.38
N PHE A 62 2.00 -5.30 2.64
CA PHE A 62 3.23 -4.69 3.14
C PHE A 62 3.03 -3.21 3.47
N ILE A 63 2.45 -2.43 2.56
CA ILE A 63 2.15 -1.01 2.78
C ILE A 63 1.22 -0.83 3.98
N LEU A 64 0.15 -1.63 4.07
CA LEU A 64 -0.76 -1.62 5.23
C LEU A 64 -0.02 -1.99 6.52
N SER A 65 0.81 -3.04 6.49
CA SER A 65 1.59 -3.47 7.66
C SER A 65 2.55 -2.37 8.14
N LEU A 66 3.27 -1.72 7.22
CA LEU A 66 4.15 -0.60 7.54
C LEU A 66 3.35 0.54 8.16
N SER A 67 2.24 0.91 7.53
CA SER A 67 1.44 2.05 7.98
C SER A 67 0.89 1.88 9.40
N ILE A 68 0.46 0.65 9.73
CA ILE A 68 -0.03 0.27 11.05
C ILE A 68 1.09 0.25 12.09
N ILE A 69 2.25 -0.32 11.75
CA ILE A 69 3.36 -0.49 12.71
C ILE A 69 4.07 0.83 13.01
N VAL A 70 4.23 1.68 11.99
CA VAL A 70 4.83 3.02 12.16
C VAL A 70 3.96 3.89 13.06
N ASN A 71 2.63 3.77 12.97
CA ASN A 71 1.63 4.47 13.78
C ASN A 71 1.93 5.97 14.03
N ASN A 72 2.46 6.64 13.01
CA ASN A 72 2.80 8.07 13.04
C ASN A 72 2.25 8.71 11.77
N HIS A 73 1.40 9.73 11.92
CA HIS A 73 0.71 10.33 10.78
C HIS A 73 1.67 11.07 9.84
N MET A 74 2.71 11.72 10.36
CA MET A 74 3.69 12.45 9.55
C MET A 74 4.56 11.51 8.72
N LEU A 75 5.07 10.42 9.32
CA LEU A 75 5.83 9.41 8.58
C LEU A 75 4.98 8.69 7.53
N ASN A 76 3.72 8.39 7.86
CA ASN A 76 2.79 7.81 6.91
C ASN A 76 2.44 8.76 5.76
N HIS A 77 2.28 10.05 6.07
CA HIS A 77 2.08 11.09 5.05
C HIS A 77 3.23 11.11 4.06
N ASN A 78 4.47 11.15 4.56
CA ASN A 78 5.66 11.17 3.70
C ASN A 78 5.73 9.92 2.82
N MET A 79 5.62 8.74 3.41
CA MET A 79 5.66 7.47 2.67
C MET A 79 4.58 7.38 1.58
N LEU A 80 3.32 7.70 1.91
CA LEU A 80 2.22 7.58 0.96
C LEU A 80 2.27 8.67 -0.12
N SER A 81 2.76 9.87 0.21
CA SER A 81 2.94 10.96 -0.76
C SER A 81 4.09 10.68 -1.72
N GLU A 82 5.20 10.09 -1.24
CA GLU A 82 6.29 9.62 -2.12
C GLU A 82 5.80 8.54 -3.09
N ILE A 83 5.02 7.58 -2.60
CA ILE A 83 4.38 6.58 -3.47
C ILE A 83 3.51 7.28 -4.52
N LEU A 84 2.66 8.23 -4.13
CA LEU A 84 1.80 8.95 -5.07
C LEU A 84 2.62 9.70 -6.14
N LEU A 85 3.68 10.40 -5.73
CA LEU A 85 4.57 11.17 -6.61
C LEU A 85 5.28 10.27 -7.62
N LEU A 86 5.77 9.11 -7.20
CA LEU A 86 6.44 8.14 -8.07
C LEU A 86 5.50 7.63 -9.18
N PHE A 87 4.22 7.40 -8.87
CA PHE A 87 3.25 7.00 -9.88
C PHE A 87 2.83 8.15 -10.81
N GLN A 88 2.89 9.39 -10.33
CA GLN A 88 2.57 10.58 -11.14
C GLN A 88 3.73 10.98 -12.07
N SER A 89 4.98 10.88 -11.63
CA SER A 89 6.15 11.24 -12.44
C SER A 89 6.32 10.32 -13.66
N GLU A 90 5.95 9.04 -13.54
CA GLU A 90 5.96 8.07 -14.65
C GLU A 90 4.82 8.28 -15.66
N SER A 91 3.78 9.05 -15.31
CA SER A 91 2.64 9.31 -16.20
C SER A 91 2.93 10.38 -17.27
N ASN A 92 4.10 11.03 -17.21
CA ASN A 92 4.43 12.14 -18.08
C ASN A 92 5.49 11.78 -19.15
N ILE A 93 5.07 11.99 -20.41
CA ILE A 93 5.88 12.38 -21.59
C ILE A 93 6.33 11.29 -22.58
N LEU A 94 6.70 10.06 -22.21
CA LEU A 94 7.33 9.16 -23.21
C LEU A 94 6.37 8.26 -24.03
N TYR A 95 5.19 7.91 -23.51
CA TYR A 95 4.27 6.95 -24.16
C TYR A 95 2.82 7.43 -24.08
N LYS A 96 2.39 8.34 -24.96
CA LYS A 96 1.00 8.87 -25.05
C LYS A 96 -0.13 7.83 -25.14
N LYS A 97 0.17 6.52 -25.23
CA LYS A 97 -0.79 5.41 -25.30
C LYS A 97 -0.80 4.48 -24.08
N ILE A 98 0.20 4.53 -23.20
CA ILE A 98 0.32 3.56 -22.09
C ILE A 98 0.34 4.32 -20.76
N ASP A 99 -0.69 4.07 -19.96
CA ASP A 99 -0.75 4.51 -18.58
C ASP A 99 0.10 3.57 -17.72
N VAL A 100 1.38 3.92 -17.56
CA VAL A 100 2.38 3.15 -16.81
C VAL A 100 1.92 2.94 -15.36
N SER A 101 1.29 3.95 -14.76
CA SER A 101 0.76 3.89 -13.40
C SER A 101 -0.27 2.75 -13.24
N LYS A 102 -1.18 2.58 -14.21
CA LYS A 102 -2.16 1.50 -14.22
C LYS A 102 -1.50 0.13 -14.38
N LEU A 103 -0.44 0.02 -15.17
CA LEU A 103 0.32 -1.22 -15.29
C LEU A 103 0.95 -1.62 -13.96
N TYR A 104 1.59 -0.68 -13.26
CA TYR A 104 2.17 -0.93 -11.94
C TYR A 104 1.10 -1.36 -10.93
N ILE A 105 -0.04 -0.66 -10.85
CA ILE A 105 -1.15 -1.04 -9.96
C ILE A 105 -1.60 -2.48 -10.25
N LYS A 106 -1.76 -2.82 -11.53
CA LYS A 106 -2.17 -4.16 -11.96
C LYS A 106 -1.13 -5.23 -11.59
N PHE A 107 0.14 -5.01 -11.88
CA PHE A 107 1.21 -5.99 -11.62
C PHE A 107 1.49 -6.17 -10.12
N SER A 108 1.32 -5.11 -9.34
CA SER A 108 1.51 -5.11 -7.89
C SER A 108 0.31 -5.65 -7.12
N ASN A 109 -0.81 -5.95 -7.79
CA ASN A 109 -2.05 -6.37 -7.15
C ASN A 109 -2.58 -5.32 -6.14
N LEU A 110 -2.31 -4.03 -6.39
CA LEU A 110 -2.88 -2.93 -5.62
C LEU A 110 -4.35 -2.71 -6.00
N PRO A 111 -5.17 -2.12 -5.11
CA PRO A 111 -6.51 -1.65 -5.48
C PRO A 111 -6.46 -0.67 -6.66
N GLU A 112 -7.41 -0.77 -7.60
CA GLU A 112 -7.43 0.07 -8.82
C GLU A 112 -7.49 1.57 -8.54
N ASP A 113 -8.15 1.94 -7.45
CA ASP A 113 -8.30 3.30 -6.94
C ASP A 113 -7.30 3.62 -5.81
N PHE A 114 -6.22 2.85 -5.66
CA PHE A 114 -5.26 3.03 -4.56
C PHE A 114 -4.68 4.44 -4.49
N LEU A 115 -4.30 5.02 -5.63
CA LEU A 115 -3.76 6.39 -5.69
C LEU A 115 -4.81 7.43 -5.30
N GLU A 116 -6.06 7.25 -5.74
CA GLU A 116 -7.19 8.10 -5.36
C GLU A 116 -7.49 8.00 -3.85
N ARG A 117 -7.32 6.81 -3.26
CA ARG A 117 -7.48 6.64 -1.80
C ARG A 117 -6.43 7.43 -1.04
N ILE A 118 -5.17 7.43 -1.51
CA ILE A 118 -4.09 8.21 -0.88
C ILE A 118 -4.38 9.71 -0.99
N SER A 119 -4.76 10.20 -2.17
CA SER A 119 -4.97 11.64 -2.41
C SER A 119 -6.13 12.24 -1.61
N LYS A 120 -7.07 11.41 -1.14
CA LYS A 120 -8.22 11.83 -0.32
C LYS A 120 -7.94 11.82 1.19
N ILE A 121 -6.75 11.44 1.64
CA ILE A 121 -6.43 11.42 3.08
C ILE A 121 -6.15 12.84 3.55
N ASP A 122 -6.95 13.32 4.50
CA ASP A 122 -6.69 14.57 5.22
C ASP A 122 -5.63 14.37 6.32
N PHE A 123 -4.36 14.33 5.91
CA PHE A 123 -3.24 14.18 6.84
C PHE A 123 -3.09 15.36 7.80
N TRP A 124 -3.47 16.58 7.39
CA TRP A 124 -3.32 17.76 8.24
C TRP A 124 -4.20 17.66 9.48
N SER A 125 -5.48 17.31 9.30
CA SER A 125 -6.38 17.08 10.43
C SER A 125 -5.88 15.98 11.36
N LEU A 126 -5.37 14.88 10.79
CA LEU A 126 -4.83 13.76 11.58
C LEU A 126 -3.59 14.14 12.39
N ILE A 127 -2.64 14.87 11.79
CA ILE A 127 -1.43 15.34 12.46
C ILE A 127 -1.77 16.32 13.58
N GLN A 128 -2.67 17.28 13.33
CA GLN A 128 -3.12 18.23 14.36
C GLN A 128 -3.77 17.54 15.55
N ASN A 129 -4.60 16.52 15.32
CA ASN A 129 -5.23 15.73 16.37
C ASN A 129 -4.22 14.90 17.18
N GLN A 130 -3.10 14.50 16.58
CA GLN A 130 -2.03 13.77 17.26
C GLN A 130 -1.18 14.69 18.16
N ILE A 131 -0.98 15.96 17.79
CA ILE A 131 -0.23 16.94 18.60
C ILE A 131 -1.05 17.41 19.81
N ARG A 132 -2.39 17.40 19.71
CA ARG A 132 -3.30 17.82 20.78
C ARG A 132 -3.53 16.78 21.89
N LYS A 133 -3.04 15.55 21.71
CA LYS A 133 -3.13 14.45 22.68
C LYS A 133 -1.81 14.29 23.43
#